data_AF-A0A1Q7IG25-F1
#
_entry.id   AF-A0A1Q7IG25-F1
#
_cell.length_a   1.000
_cell.length_b   1.000
_cell.length_c   1.000
_cell.angle_alpha   90.00
_cell.angle_beta   90.00
_cell.angle_gamma   90.00
#
_symmetry.space_group_name_H-M   'P 1'
#
loop_
_entity.id
_entity.type
_entity.pdbx_description
1 polymer ?
#
loop_
_entity_poly.entity_id
_entity_poly.type
_entity_poly.pdbx_seq_one_letter_code
_entity_poly.pdbx_strand_id
1 'polypeptide(L)'
;MILTNDATALILPPIVYSLVTRLRLPVLPFLFACTFIADSASFLLPVSNPINIIIMSHYPLDLLTFLRLLSLPCLLVICINLGIFFWLYRGQLQGKFDIKRLPSIEEAVKHKAYFRYVCIVLILVAIAYVIASATQFPLSLVALGGALLLFIAALFWKQTTLWGTGKQISWSIFGFIAGMFIVVQAVESTGLTEQFGQLLLHLSGGTSFGAVMIGTLGSALGTNLINNVPMAIVMTSSLQSVQHTPLAVQQGFIAATIFGCDLGPNLTTVGSLATILWLLILRQRNLDVSGLDYFKVGIMVTPFMLVAGALAIWLLLG
;
A
#
# COMPACT_ATOMS: atom_id res chain seq x y z
N MET A 1 -3.12 -1.72 -7.57
CA MET A 1 -4.20 -2.23 -6.70
C MET A 1 -5.36 -1.24 -6.72
N ILE A 2 -6.63 -1.64 -6.92
CA ILE A 2 -7.73 -0.65 -6.99
C ILE A 2 -8.24 -0.29 -5.59
N LEU A 3 -8.25 -1.28 -4.68
CA LEU A 3 -8.52 -1.05 -3.26
C LEU A 3 -7.34 -0.34 -2.62
N THR A 4 -7.59 0.38 -1.52
CA THR A 4 -6.52 0.95 -0.71
C THR A 4 -5.79 -0.17 0.03
N ASN A 5 -4.55 0.09 0.45
CA ASN A 5 -3.74 -0.88 1.19
C ASN A 5 -4.46 -1.38 2.46
N ASP A 6 -4.95 -0.45 3.29
CA ASP A 6 -5.68 -0.80 4.51
C ASP A 6 -6.96 -1.62 4.22
N ALA A 7 -7.72 -1.26 3.18
CA ALA A 7 -8.90 -2.01 2.79
C ALA A 7 -8.52 -3.43 2.32
N THR A 8 -7.40 -3.57 1.62
CA THR A 8 -6.87 -4.87 1.18
C THR A 8 -6.45 -5.71 2.37
N ALA A 9 -5.74 -5.14 3.34
CA ALA A 9 -5.35 -5.81 4.58
C ALA A 9 -6.55 -6.25 5.43
N LEU A 10 -7.69 -5.55 5.36
CA LEU A 10 -8.91 -5.93 6.07
C LEU A 10 -9.72 -7.02 5.34
N ILE A 11 -9.78 -6.97 4.01
CA ILE A 11 -10.69 -7.81 3.21
C ILE A 11 -10.01 -9.09 2.73
N LEU A 12 -8.76 -9.01 2.27
CA LEU A 12 -8.10 -10.12 1.60
C LEU A 12 -7.71 -11.26 2.55
N PRO A 13 -7.09 -11.02 3.73
CA PRO A 13 -6.70 -12.08 4.64
C PRO A 13 -7.84 -13.01 5.10
N PRO A 14 -9.03 -12.55 5.51
CA PRO A 14 -10.11 -13.47 5.90
C PRO A 14 -10.64 -14.29 4.72
N ILE A 15 -10.65 -13.73 3.51
CA ILE A 15 -11.04 -14.45 2.28
C ILE A 15 -10.02 -15.57 2.01
N VAL A 16 -8.74 -15.22 1.98
CA VAL A 16 -7.65 -16.17 1.70
C VAL A 16 -7.56 -17.24 2.79
N TYR A 17 -7.69 -16.85 4.06
CA TYR A 17 -7.78 -17.78 5.18
C TYR A 17 -8.89 -18.83 4.95
N SER A 18 -10.11 -18.39 4.59
CA SER A 18 -11.25 -19.27 4.35
C SER A 18 -11.01 -20.23 3.19
N LEU A 19 -10.45 -19.73 2.08
CA LEU A 19 -10.14 -20.54 0.89
C LEU A 19 -9.08 -21.61 1.19
N VAL A 20 -7.95 -21.18 1.76
CA VAL A 20 -6.79 -22.03 2.03
C VAL A 20 -7.13 -23.08 3.10
N THR A 21 -7.92 -22.72 4.10
CA THR A 21 -8.43 -23.65 5.13
C THR A 21 -9.36 -24.71 4.52
N ARG A 22 -10.31 -24.32 3.66
CA ARG A 22 -11.20 -25.29 2.96
C ARG A 22 -10.43 -26.25 2.07
N LEU A 23 -9.39 -25.75 1.41
CA LEU A 23 -8.51 -26.56 0.57
C LEU A 23 -7.54 -27.44 1.39
N ARG A 24 -7.45 -27.25 2.71
CA ARG A 24 -6.49 -27.89 3.64
C ARG A 24 -5.03 -27.63 3.25
N LEU A 25 -4.77 -26.40 2.82
CA LEU A 25 -3.43 -25.91 2.50
C LEU A 25 -2.83 -25.20 3.73
N PRO A 26 -1.49 -25.09 3.82
CA PRO A 26 -0.85 -24.34 4.90
C PRO A 26 -1.21 -22.86 4.78
N VAL A 27 -1.74 -22.28 5.86
CA VAL A 27 -2.39 -20.96 5.82
C VAL A 27 -1.39 -19.80 5.78
N LEU A 28 -0.34 -19.86 6.61
CA LEU A 28 0.60 -18.75 6.80
C LEU A 28 1.30 -18.27 5.51
N PRO A 29 1.82 -19.14 4.62
CA PRO A 29 2.48 -18.70 3.39
C PRO A 29 1.60 -17.78 2.54
N PHE A 30 0.31 -18.10 2.41
CA PHE A 30 -0.63 -17.32 1.62
C PHE A 30 -1.01 -16.01 2.31
N LEU A 31 -1.16 -16.00 3.63
CA LEU A 31 -1.47 -14.77 4.38
C LEU A 31 -0.30 -13.79 4.37
N PHE A 32 0.93 -14.28 4.51
CA PHE A 32 2.13 -13.45 4.36
C PHE A 32 2.26 -12.92 2.93
N ALA A 33 2.03 -13.77 1.91
CA ALA A 33 2.07 -13.31 0.52
C ALA A 33 1.04 -12.20 0.27
N CYS A 34 -0.17 -12.32 0.85
CA CYS A 34 -1.20 -11.29 0.71
C CYS A 34 -0.77 -9.94 1.28
N THR A 35 -0.23 -9.91 2.50
CA THR A 35 0.17 -8.64 3.12
C THR A 35 1.38 -8.02 2.40
N PHE A 36 2.39 -8.83 2.07
CA PHE A 36 3.58 -8.33 1.39
C PHE A 36 3.29 -7.84 -0.04
N ILE A 37 2.42 -8.53 -0.77
CA ILE A 37 2.01 -8.10 -2.11
C ILE A 37 1.08 -6.88 -2.04
N ALA A 38 0.23 -6.75 -1.03
CA ALA A 38 -0.61 -5.56 -0.85
C ALA A 38 0.25 -4.30 -0.70
N ASP A 39 1.25 -4.33 0.18
CA ASP A 39 2.24 -3.25 0.34
C ASP A 39 3.06 -3.03 -0.95
N SER A 40 3.45 -4.11 -1.64
CA SER A 40 4.19 -4.00 -2.92
C SER A 40 3.34 -3.42 -4.06
N ALA A 41 2.03 -3.64 -4.05
CA ALA A 41 1.13 -3.17 -5.10
C ALA A 41 0.49 -1.81 -4.78
N SER A 42 0.71 -1.28 -3.57
CA SER A 42 0.07 -0.06 -3.08
C SER A 42 0.70 1.22 -3.62
N PHE A 43 1.90 1.17 -4.18
CA PHE A 43 2.51 2.31 -4.87
C PHE A 43 2.20 2.36 -6.39
N LEU A 44 1.39 1.44 -6.93
CA LEU A 44 1.12 1.39 -8.37
C LEU A 44 0.20 2.51 -8.88
N LEU A 45 -0.74 2.97 -8.06
CA LEU A 45 -1.64 4.07 -8.42
C LEU A 45 -1.67 5.10 -7.30
N PRO A 46 -1.90 6.39 -7.62
CA PRO A 46 -2.04 7.44 -6.60
C PRO A 46 -3.13 7.16 -5.57
N VAL A 47 -4.18 6.42 -5.93
CA VAL A 47 -5.28 6.10 -5.01
C VAL A 47 -5.07 4.83 -4.18
N SER A 48 -4.07 4.02 -4.51
CA SER A 48 -3.85 2.72 -3.86
C SER A 48 -3.39 2.83 -2.41
N ASN A 49 -2.88 3.98 -1.97
CA ASN A 49 -2.49 4.24 -0.59
C ASN A 49 -2.70 5.73 -0.25
N PRO A 50 -3.25 6.09 0.93
CA PRO A 50 -3.25 7.47 1.44
C PRO A 50 -1.89 8.17 1.37
N ILE A 51 -0.78 7.42 1.55
CA ILE A 51 0.59 7.93 1.41
C ILE A 51 0.80 8.62 0.06
N ASN A 52 0.38 7.97 -1.02
CA ASN A 52 0.57 8.46 -2.38
C ASN A 52 -0.22 9.76 -2.57
N ILE A 53 -1.44 9.82 -2.03
CA ILE A 53 -2.28 11.02 -2.08
C ILE A 53 -1.61 12.18 -1.34
N ILE A 54 -1.07 11.94 -0.13
CA ILE A 54 -0.40 12.97 0.68
C ILE A 54 0.83 13.55 -0.05
N ILE A 55 1.66 12.68 -0.64
CA ILE A 55 2.86 13.14 -1.35
C ILE A 55 2.45 13.87 -2.64
N MET A 56 1.51 13.31 -3.41
CA MET A 56 1.04 13.89 -4.68
C MET A 56 0.27 15.20 -4.50
N SER A 57 -0.39 15.43 -3.35
CA SER A 57 -1.11 16.68 -3.10
C SER A 57 -0.17 17.87 -2.88
N HIS A 58 1.07 17.61 -2.46
CA HIS A 58 2.09 18.65 -2.24
C HIS A 58 3.05 18.77 -3.43
N TYR A 59 3.41 17.65 -4.06
CA TYR A 59 4.36 17.58 -5.16
C TYR A 59 3.77 16.76 -6.31
N PRO A 60 2.83 17.32 -7.10
CA PRO A 60 2.09 16.57 -8.09
C PRO A 60 2.98 16.06 -9.22
N LEU A 61 2.99 14.73 -9.40
CA LEU A 61 3.44 14.10 -10.64
C LEU A 61 2.22 13.88 -11.53
N ASP A 62 2.36 14.12 -12.83
CA ASP A 62 1.34 13.69 -13.76
C ASP A 62 1.25 12.15 -13.76
N LEU A 63 0.06 11.62 -14.05
CA LEU A 63 -0.19 10.19 -13.99
C LEU A 63 0.76 9.38 -14.87
N LEU A 64 1.17 9.90 -16.03
CA LEU A 64 2.06 9.19 -16.94
C LEU A 64 3.47 9.10 -16.35
N THR A 65 4.00 10.18 -15.80
CA THR A 65 5.29 10.18 -15.09
C THR A 65 5.25 9.25 -13.88
N PHE A 66 4.18 9.32 -13.07
CA PHE A 66 3.99 8.42 -11.94
C PHE A 66 4.03 6.95 -12.37
N LEU A 67 3.22 6.58 -13.36
CA LEU A 67 3.15 5.21 -13.86
C LEU A 67 4.47 4.78 -14.51
N ARG A 68 5.12 5.65 -15.28
CA ARG A 68 6.42 5.36 -15.88
C ARG A 68 7.45 5.01 -14.83
N LEU A 69 7.53 5.81 -13.76
CA LEU A 69 8.53 5.62 -12.71
C LEU A 69 8.22 4.47 -11.76
N LEU A 70 6.95 4.11 -11.55
CA LEU A 70 6.57 3.14 -10.50
C LEU A 70 5.99 1.82 -11.01
N SER A 71 5.51 1.73 -12.25
CA SER A 71 4.90 0.49 -12.77
C SER A 71 5.91 -0.65 -12.96
N LEU A 72 7.08 -0.36 -13.54
CA LEU A 72 8.14 -1.35 -13.73
C LEU A 72 8.74 -1.78 -12.39
N PRO A 73 9.12 -0.87 -11.46
CA PRO A 73 9.51 -1.26 -10.11
C PRO A 73 8.46 -2.10 -9.40
N CYS A 74 7.17 -1.76 -9.52
CA CYS A 74 6.06 -2.52 -8.94
C CYS A 74 6.04 -3.97 -9.43
N LEU A 75 6.07 -4.16 -10.75
CA LEU A 75 6.12 -5.50 -11.33
C LEU A 75 7.36 -6.27 -10.88
N LEU A 76 8.53 -5.61 -10.89
CA LEU A 76 9.80 -6.20 -10.50
C LEU A 76 9.78 -6.66 -9.04
N VAL A 77 9.34 -5.81 -8.10
CA VAL A 77 9.29 -6.19 -6.69
C VAL A 77 8.25 -7.26 -6.42
N ILE A 78 7.11 -7.26 -7.11
CA ILE A 78 6.12 -8.33 -7.01
C ILE A 78 6.72 -9.66 -7.50
N CYS A 79 7.44 -9.65 -8.62
CA CYS A 79 8.14 -10.84 -9.12
C CYS A 79 9.19 -11.35 -8.14
N ILE A 80 9.99 -10.46 -7.55
CA ILE A 80 10.99 -10.80 -6.52
C ILE A 80 10.30 -11.38 -5.28
N ASN A 81 9.24 -10.73 -4.81
CA ASN A 81 8.43 -11.16 -3.69
C ASN A 81 7.91 -12.58 -3.91
N LEU A 82 7.21 -12.81 -5.03
CA LEU A 82 6.71 -14.12 -5.41
C LEU A 82 7.84 -15.16 -5.52
N GLY A 83 8.95 -14.82 -6.19
CA GLY A 83 10.10 -15.72 -6.35
C GLY A 83 10.69 -16.16 -5.02
N ILE A 84 10.92 -15.21 -4.10
CA ILE A 84 11.45 -15.49 -2.76
C ILE A 84 10.42 -16.29 -1.94
N PHE A 85 9.14 -15.94 -2.00
CA PHE A 85 8.08 -16.69 -1.31
C PHE A 85 7.94 -18.13 -1.83
N PHE A 86 7.98 -18.34 -3.14
CA PHE A 86 7.99 -19.67 -3.74
C PHE A 86 9.20 -20.47 -3.26
N TRP A 87 10.37 -19.84 -3.14
CA TRP A 87 11.57 -20.50 -2.65
C TRP A 87 11.50 -20.82 -1.15
N LEU A 88 11.11 -19.85 -0.31
CA LEU A 88 10.98 -20.00 1.15
C LEU A 88 9.96 -21.08 1.53
N TYR A 89 8.81 -21.08 0.85
CA TYR A 89 7.69 -21.96 1.16
C TYR A 89 7.58 -23.16 0.20
N ARG A 90 8.60 -23.46 -0.61
CA ARG A 90 8.56 -24.52 -1.63
C ARG A 90 8.09 -25.88 -1.10
N GLY A 91 8.48 -26.25 0.11
CA GLY A 91 8.08 -27.52 0.73
C GLY A 91 6.62 -27.54 1.18
N GLN A 92 6.06 -26.38 1.49
CA GLN A 92 4.67 -26.20 1.92
C GLN A 92 3.71 -26.02 0.74
N LEU A 93 4.22 -25.60 -0.42
CA LEU A 93 3.44 -25.38 -1.64
C LEU A 93 3.36 -26.62 -2.55
N GLN A 94 4.00 -27.72 -2.18
CA GLN A 94 3.92 -28.99 -2.90
C GLN A 94 2.64 -29.76 -2.53
N GLY A 95 1.85 -30.14 -3.52
CA GLY A 95 0.67 -30.99 -3.31
C GLY A 95 -0.40 -30.84 -4.38
N LYS A 96 -1.48 -31.62 -4.22
CA LYS A 96 -2.72 -31.48 -4.98
C LYS A 96 -3.83 -31.12 -4.01
N PHE A 97 -4.72 -30.21 -4.43
CA PHE A 97 -5.92 -29.86 -3.67
C PHE A 97 -7.17 -30.19 -4.50
N ASP A 98 -8.27 -30.44 -3.79
CA ASP A 98 -9.56 -30.72 -4.42
C ASP A 98 -10.39 -29.43 -4.47
N ILE A 99 -10.58 -28.90 -5.68
CA ILE A 99 -11.38 -27.69 -5.94
C ILE A 99 -12.84 -27.90 -5.53
N LYS A 100 -13.34 -29.14 -5.52
CA LYS A 100 -14.73 -29.45 -5.13
C LYS A 100 -15.03 -29.13 -3.66
N ARG A 101 -14.02 -28.83 -2.84
CA ARG A 101 -14.18 -28.35 -1.45
C ARG A 101 -14.60 -26.88 -1.37
N LEU A 102 -14.45 -26.13 -2.46
CA LEU A 102 -14.92 -24.76 -2.55
C LEU A 102 -16.42 -24.74 -2.89
N PRO A 103 -17.18 -23.75 -2.39
CA PRO A 103 -18.58 -23.60 -2.75
C PRO A 103 -18.73 -23.34 -4.24
N SER A 104 -19.84 -23.77 -4.83
CA SER A 104 -20.13 -23.45 -6.23
C SER A 104 -20.33 -21.93 -6.41
N ILE A 105 -20.22 -21.43 -7.65
CA ILE A 105 -20.45 -20.00 -7.93
C ILE A 105 -21.88 -19.61 -7.54
N GLU A 106 -22.86 -20.49 -7.76
CA GLU A 106 -24.26 -20.27 -7.37
C GLU A 106 -24.43 -20.19 -5.86
N GLU A 107 -23.69 -21.00 -5.09
CA GLU A 107 -23.72 -20.97 -3.63
C GLU A 107 -23.03 -19.72 -3.06
N ALA A 108 -21.95 -19.26 -3.70
CA ALA A 108 -21.20 -18.09 -3.29
C ALA A 108 -21.92 -16.78 -3.63
N VAL A 109 -22.55 -16.69 -4.80
CA VAL A 109 -23.23 -15.46 -5.29
C VAL A 109 -24.74 -15.60 -5.21
N LYS A 110 -25.28 -15.39 -4.00
CA LYS A 110 -26.73 -15.46 -3.74
C LYS A 110 -27.54 -14.43 -4.53
N HIS A 111 -27.00 -13.22 -4.72
CA HIS A 111 -27.67 -12.13 -5.43
C HIS A 111 -26.89 -11.69 -6.67
N LYS A 112 -27.13 -12.36 -7.80
CA LYS A 112 -26.43 -12.11 -9.08
C LYS A 112 -26.54 -10.66 -9.57
N ALA A 113 -27.71 -10.03 -9.43
CA ALA A 113 -27.92 -8.65 -9.86
C ALA A 113 -27.10 -7.65 -9.03
N TYR A 114 -27.13 -7.77 -7.70
CA TYR A 114 -26.33 -6.96 -6.80
C TYR A 114 -24.83 -7.14 -7.06
N PHE A 115 -24.37 -8.38 -7.19
CA PHE A 115 -22.97 -8.67 -7.52
C PHE A 115 -22.53 -8.02 -8.83
N ARG A 116 -23.32 -8.17 -9.91
CA ARG A 116 -23.02 -7.54 -11.20
C ARG A 116 -22.97 -6.01 -11.09
N TYR A 117 -23.91 -5.41 -10.35
CA TYR A 117 -23.92 -3.97 -10.10
C TYR A 117 -22.64 -3.52 -9.39
N VAL A 118 -22.25 -4.21 -8.30
CA VAL A 118 -21.00 -3.91 -7.57
C VAL A 118 -19.79 -4.00 -8.50
N CYS A 119 -19.68 -5.06 -9.30
CA CYS A 119 -18.58 -5.19 -10.27
C CYS A 119 -18.55 -4.04 -11.28
N ILE A 120 -19.70 -3.67 -11.85
CA ILE A 120 -19.80 -2.55 -12.80
C ILE A 120 -19.38 -1.25 -12.14
N VAL A 121 -19.90 -0.94 -10.95
CA VAL A 121 -19.53 0.28 -10.23
C VAL A 121 -18.04 0.31 -9.88
N LEU A 122 -17.46 -0.81 -9.44
CA LEU A 122 -16.01 -0.87 -9.18
C LEU A 122 -15.18 -0.63 -10.45
N ILE A 123 -15.59 -1.17 -11.60
CA ILE A 123 -14.93 -0.90 -12.89
C ILE A 123 -15.06 0.58 -13.28
N LEU A 124 -16.26 1.16 -13.14
CA LEU A 124 -16.50 2.58 -13.42
C LEU A 124 -15.67 3.49 -12.51
N VAL A 125 -15.59 3.18 -11.22
CA VAL A 125 -14.75 3.90 -10.25
C VAL A 125 -13.27 3.79 -10.61
N ALA A 126 -12.80 2.61 -11.02
CA ALA A 126 -11.42 2.43 -11.47
C ALA A 126 -11.10 3.29 -12.71
N ILE A 127 -11.99 3.32 -13.69
CA ILE A 127 -11.86 4.19 -14.87
C ILE A 127 -11.90 5.67 -14.46
N ALA A 128 -12.84 6.04 -13.59
CA ALA A 128 -12.97 7.41 -13.09
C ALA A 128 -11.73 7.88 -12.33
N TYR A 129 -11.05 6.99 -11.59
CA TYR A 129 -9.79 7.32 -10.93
C TYR A 129 -8.66 7.60 -11.93
N VAL A 130 -8.56 6.81 -12.99
CA VAL A 130 -7.56 7.04 -14.05
C VAL A 130 -7.82 8.38 -14.71
N ILE A 131 -9.07 8.67 -15.06
CA ILE A 131 -9.47 9.96 -15.66
C ILE A 131 -9.18 11.11 -14.70
N ALA A 132 -9.62 11.01 -13.45
CA ALA A 132 -9.43 12.06 -12.45
C ALA A 132 -7.95 12.31 -12.16
N SER A 133 -7.13 11.27 -12.08
CA SER A 133 -5.69 11.44 -11.90
C SER A 133 -5.03 12.07 -13.13
N ALA A 134 -5.48 11.76 -14.34
CA ALA A 134 -4.96 12.37 -15.57
C ALA A 134 -5.35 13.84 -15.70
N THR A 135 -6.55 14.23 -15.22
CA THR A 135 -7.05 15.60 -15.25
C THR A 135 -6.75 16.41 -13.98
N GLN A 136 -6.01 15.82 -13.03
CA GLN A 136 -5.76 16.40 -11.69
C GLN A 136 -7.06 16.76 -10.92
N PHE A 137 -8.15 16.06 -11.23
CA PHE A 137 -9.41 16.17 -10.51
C PHE A 137 -9.29 15.49 -9.13
N PRO A 138 -9.92 16.04 -8.07
CA PRO A 138 -9.82 15.48 -6.73
C PRO A 138 -10.25 14.01 -6.64
N LEU A 139 -9.29 13.12 -6.36
CA LEU A 139 -9.54 11.68 -6.20
C LEU A 139 -10.54 11.37 -5.08
N SER A 140 -10.61 12.24 -4.06
CA SER A 140 -11.56 12.12 -2.95
C SER A 140 -13.02 12.15 -3.42
N LEU A 141 -13.35 12.95 -4.44
CA LEU A 141 -14.71 13.04 -4.97
C LEU A 141 -15.11 11.77 -5.73
N VAL A 142 -14.17 11.18 -6.47
CA VAL A 142 -14.38 9.88 -7.13
C VAL A 142 -14.61 8.78 -6.09
N ALA A 143 -13.81 8.78 -5.01
CA ALA A 143 -13.96 7.83 -3.90
C ALA A 143 -15.34 7.95 -3.22
N LEU A 144 -15.75 9.17 -2.89
CA LEU A 144 -17.04 9.44 -2.25
C LEU A 144 -18.22 9.07 -3.17
N GLY A 145 -18.14 9.40 -4.46
CA GLY A 145 -19.16 9.03 -5.44
C GLY A 145 -19.31 7.51 -5.58
N GLY A 146 -18.18 6.80 -5.72
CA GLY A 146 -18.16 5.33 -5.76
C GLY A 146 -18.72 4.70 -4.50
N ALA A 147 -18.28 5.17 -3.33
CA ALA A 147 -18.78 4.71 -2.04
C ALA A 147 -20.29 4.96 -1.90
N LEU A 148 -20.79 6.12 -2.32
CA LEU A 148 -22.22 6.45 -2.27
C LEU A 148 -23.05 5.53 -3.17
N LEU A 149 -22.61 5.29 -4.42
CA LEU A 149 -23.29 4.39 -5.35
C LEU A 149 -23.36 2.96 -4.80
N LEU A 150 -22.23 2.45 -4.29
CA LEU A 150 -22.18 1.12 -3.67
C LEU A 150 -23.04 1.03 -2.42
N PHE A 151 -23.04 2.09 -1.60
CA PHE A 151 -23.81 2.14 -0.36
C PHE A 151 -25.32 2.19 -0.61
N ILE A 152 -25.78 3.04 -1.53
CA ILE A 152 -27.19 3.11 -1.94
C ILE A 152 -27.66 1.75 -2.47
N ALA A 153 -26.86 1.12 -3.34
CA ALA A 153 -27.18 -0.22 -3.82
C ALA A 153 -27.23 -1.25 -2.69
N ALA A 154 -26.27 -1.23 -1.76
CA ALA A 154 -26.26 -2.15 -0.63
C ALA A 154 -27.49 -1.96 0.27
N LEU A 155 -28.00 -0.74 0.45
CA LEU A 155 -29.26 -0.47 1.14
C LEU A 155 -30.48 -0.95 0.33
N PHE A 156 -30.53 -0.64 -0.96
CA PHE A 156 -31.63 -1.02 -1.85
C PHE A 156 -31.82 -2.54 -1.92
N TRP A 157 -30.72 -3.30 -2.06
CA TRP A 157 -30.73 -4.77 -2.05
C TRP A 157 -30.69 -5.38 -0.64
N LYS A 158 -30.81 -4.57 0.42
CA LYS A 158 -30.83 -5.00 1.84
C LYS A 158 -29.62 -5.85 2.26
N GLN A 159 -28.45 -5.56 1.69
CA GLN A 159 -27.19 -6.24 2.00
C GLN A 159 -26.45 -5.62 3.19
N THR A 160 -26.79 -4.37 3.55
CA THR A 160 -26.24 -3.68 4.72
C THR A 160 -27.28 -2.75 5.34
N THR A 161 -26.93 -2.13 6.46
CA THR A 161 -27.67 -1.04 7.09
C THR A 161 -26.76 0.17 7.29
N LEU A 162 -27.35 1.34 7.57
CA LEU A 162 -26.60 2.56 7.95
C LEU A 162 -25.66 2.27 9.12
N TRP A 163 -26.19 1.66 10.18
CA TRP A 163 -25.42 1.30 11.37
C TRP A 163 -24.37 0.22 11.10
N GLY A 164 -24.70 -0.79 10.30
CA GLY A 164 -23.78 -1.86 9.92
C GLY A 164 -22.57 -1.33 9.15
N THR A 165 -22.80 -0.41 8.22
CA THR A 165 -21.73 0.25 7.44
C THR A 165 -20.90 1.19 8.30
N GLY A 166 -21.55 1.99 9.16
CA GLY A 166 -20.86 2.88 10.10
C GLY A 166 -19.90 2.15 11.03
N LYS A 167 -20.23 0.92 11.45
CA LYS A 167 -19.34 0.06 12.26
C LYS A 167 -18.13 -0.49 11.51
N GLN A 168 -18.19 -0.57 10.18
CA GLN A 168 -17.09 -1.06 9.34
C GLN A 168 -16.10 0.06 8.97
N ILE A 169 -16.51 1.32 9.09
CA ILE A 169 -15.62 2.47 8.89
C ILE A 169 -14.62 2.52 10.04
N SER A 170 -13.34 2.58 9.71
CA SER A 170 -12.25 2.72 10.68
C SER A 170 -12.11 4.17 11.14
N TRP A 171 -13.02 4.64 12.01
CA TRP A 171 -13.05 6.02 12.51
C TRP A 171 -11.75 6.47 13.18
N SER A 172 -11.01 5.53 13.78
CA SER A 172 -9.69 5.78 14.36
C SER A 172 -8.67 6.30 13.35
N ILE A 173 -8.78 5.94 12.07
CA ILE A 173 -7.85 6.39 11.02
C ILE A 173 -7.95 7.91 10.85
N PHE A 174 -9.15 8.49 10.91
CA PHE A 174 -9.33 9.94 10.80
C PHE A 174 -8.65 10.68 11.97
N GLY A 175 -8.86 10.19 13.20
CA GLY A 175 -8.22 10.75 14.39
C GLY A 175 -6.70 10.59 14.37
N PHE A 176 -6.21 9.44 13.91
CA PHE A 176 -4.78 9.17 13.76
C PHE A 176 -4.12 10.10 12.73
N ILE A 177 -4.71 10.23 11.53
CA ILE A 177 -4.19 11.13 10.49
C ILE A 177 -4.20 12.58 10.98
N ALA A 178 -5.29 13.05 11.57
CA ALA A 178 -5.38 14.40 12.11
C ALA A 178 -4.33 14.66 13.21
N GLY A 179 -4.17 13.72 14.15
CA GLY A 179 -3.14 13.79 15.18
C GLY A 179 -1.72 13.80 14.62
N MET A 180 -1.44 12.96 13.61
CA MET A 180 -0.14 12.93 12.95
C MET A 180 0.17 14.20 12.17
N PHE A 181 -0.82 14.83 11.53
CA PHE A 181 -0.64 16.15 10.93
C PHE A 181 -0.23 17.20 11.97
N ILE A 182 -0.89 17.22 13.14
CA ILE A 182 -0.53 18.14 14.24
C ILE A 182 0.90 17.87 14.72
N VAL A 183 1.26 16.61 14.96
CA VAL A 183 2.60 16.24 15.43
C VAL A 183 3.66 16.62 14.40
N VAL A 184 3.45 16.29 13.13
CA VAL A 184 4.42 16.60 12.08
C VAL A 184 4.54 18.12 11.90
N GLN A 185 3.44 18.87 11.91
CA GLN A 185 3.49 20.33 11.84
C GLN A 185 4.19 20.95 13.05
N ALA A 186 4.02 20.37 14.25
CA ALA A 186 4.78 20.78 15.43
C ALA A 186 6.28 20.52 15.24
N VAL A 187 6.68 19.36 14.70
CA VAL A 187 8.09 19.06 14.39
C VAL A 187 8.62 19.99 13.30
N GLU A 188 7.85 20.27 12.24
CA GLU A 188 8.22 21.23 11.19
C GLU A 188 8.51 22.62 11.77
N SER A 189 7.69 23.08 12.71
CA SER A 189 7.90 24.38 13.37
C SER A 189 9.17 24.47 14.20
N THR A 190 9.83 23.35 14.50
CA THR A 190 11.15 23.33 15.16
C THR A 190 12.33 23.41 14.17
N GLY A 191 12.08 23.31 12.86
CA GLY A 191 13.11 23.26 11.82
C GLY A 191 13.80 21.90 11.65
N LEU A 192 13.42 20.88 12.45
CA LEU A 192 14.02 19.54 12.36
C LEU A 192 13.77 18.85 11.01
N THR A 193 12.60 19.06 10.38
CA THR A 193 12.30 18.49 9.06
C THR A 193 13.16 19.10 7.96
N GLU A 194 13.47 20.39 8.05
CA GLU A 194 14.37 21.06 7.12
C GLU A 194 15.80 20.55 7.29
N GLN A 195 16.29 20.42 8.53
CA GLN A 195 17.60 19.83 8.81
C GLN A 195 17.69 18.38 8.29
N PHE A 196 16.61 17.60 8.47
CA PHE A 196 16.54 16.25 7.94
C PHE A 196 16.58 16.25 6.40
N GLY A 197 15.83 17.14 5.73
CA GLY A 197 15.88 17.27 4.27
C GLY A 197 17.25 17.68 3.75
N GLN A 198 17.91 18.63 4.41
CA GLN A 198 19.28 19.02 4.08
C GLN A 198 20.28 17.88 4.29
N LEU A 199 20.12 17.08 5.35
CA LEU A 199 20.92 15.88 5.59
C LEU A 199 20.71 14.85 4.46
N LEU A 200 19.46 14.57 4.08
CA LEU A 200 19.15 13.64 2.99
C LEU A 200 19.75 14.13 1.66
N LEU A 201 19.65 15.43 1.37
CA LEU A 201 20.29 16.05 0.22
C LEU A 201 21.81 15.90 0.25
N HIS A 202 22.43 16.20 1.38
CA HIS A 202 23.89 16.06 1.53
C HIS A 202 24.33 14.63 1.28
N LEU A 203 23.62 13.65 1.86
CA LEU A 203 23.87 12.22 1.65
C LEU A 203 23.58 11.76 0.21
N SER A 204 22.66 12.42 -0.50
CA SER A 204 22.35 12.12 -1.91
C SER A 204 23.47 12.55 -2.88
N GLY A 205 24.38 13.41 -2.43
CA GLY A 205 25.45 13.98 -3.26
C GLY A 205 24.94 14.81 -4.45
N GLY A 206 23.67 15.23 -4.45
CA GLY A 206 23.05 15.98 -5.55
C GLY A 206 22.83 15.16 -6.84
N THR A 207 22.97 13.84 -6.78
CA THR A 207 22.80 12.95 -7.94
C THR A 207 21.40 12.32 -7.96
N SER A 208 20.89 11.98 -9.15
CA SER A 208 19.61 11.25 -9.26
C SER A 208 19.68 9.88 -8.57
N PHE A 209 20.84 9.21 -8.66
CA PHE A 209 21.08 7.94 -7.96
C PHE A 209 20.99 8.11 -6.44
N GLY A 210 21.73 9.06 -5.87
CA GLY A 210 21.71 9.29 -4.43
C GLY A 210 20.35 9.73 -3.93
N ALA A 211 19.61 10.53 -4.70
CA ALA A 211 18.25 10.93 -4.36
C ALA A 211 17.29 9.74 -4.31
N VAL A 212 17.38 8.81 -5.27
CA VAL A 212 16.56 7.59 -5.27
C VAL A 212 16.93 6.67 -4.11
N MET A 213 18.23 6.46 -3.85
CA MET A 213 18.69 5.59 -2.77
C MET A 213 18.32 6.13 -1.40
N ILE A 214 18.57 7.41 -1.15
CA ILE A 214 18.26 8.07 0.12
C ILE A 214 16.75 8.21 0.33
N GLY A 215 15.99 8.58 -0.71
CA GLY A 215 14.53 8.60 -0.65
C GLY A 215 13.96 7.22 -0.31
N THR A 216 14.46 6.17 -0.97
CA THR A 216 13.98 4.80 -0.75
C THR A 216 14.33 4.30 0.66
N LEU A 217 15.61 4.36 1.04
CA LEU A 217 16.08 3.82 2.31
C LEU A 217 15.62 4.67 3.51
N GLY A 218 15.65 5.99 3.37
CA GLY A 218 15.20 6.92 4.40
C GLY A 218 13.72 6.72 4.71
N SER A 219 12.88 6.69 3.67
CA SER A 219 11.45 6.36 3.82
C SER A 219 11.27 4.97 4.43
N ALA A 220 11.88 3.94 3.84
CA ALA A 220 11.63 2.56 4.23
C ALA A 220 12.03 2.28 5.69
N LEU A 221 13.20 2.75 6.12
CA LEU A 221 13.63 2.62 7.51
C LEU A 221 12.74 3.47 8.43
N GLY A 222 12.44 4.70 8.04
CA GLY A 222 11.62 5.61 8.80
C GLY A 222 10.20 5.10 9.06
N THR A 223 9.58 4.41 8.08
CA THR A 223 8.26 3.79 8.30
C THR A 223 8.27 2.78 9.45
N ASN A 224 9.38 2.07 9.66
CA ASN A 224 9.51 1.08 10.73
C ASN A 224 9.81 1.72 12.10
N LEU A 225 10.15 3.02 12.13
CA LEU A 225 10.36 3.77 13.36
C LEU A 225 9.07 4.45 13.84
N ILE A 226 8.33 5.08 12.93
CA ILE A 226 7.20 5.95 13.28
C ILE A 226 5.88 5.61 12.58
N ASN A 227 5.83 4.60 11.70
CA ASN A 227 4.74 4.24 10.79
C ASN A 227 4.77 4.97 9.42
N ASN A 228 4.13 4.39 8.42
CA ASN A 228 4.19 4.81 7.02
C ASN A 228 3.54 6.17 6.73
N VAL A 229 2.37 6.47 7.33
CA VAL A 229 1.70 7.77 7.14
C VAL A 229 2.54 8.94 7.69
N PRO A 230 2.93 8.98 8.98
CA PRO A 230 3.72 10.10 9.49
C PRO A 230 5.09 10.19 8.82
N MET A 231 5.70 9.06 8.45
CA MET A 231 6.95 9.09 7.70
C MET A 231 6.77 9.73 6.32
N ALA A 232 5.67 9.43 5.62
CA ALA A 232 5.37 10.07 4.34
C ALA A 232 5.22 11.59 4.48
N ILE A 233 4.60 12.08 5.56
CA ILE A 233 4.50 13.52 5.82
C ILE A 233 5.90 14.11 6.05
N VAL A 234 6.72 13.50 6.93
CA VAL A 234 8.11 13.95 7.18
C VAL A 234 8.95 14.01 5.90
N MET A 235 8.87 12.99 5.05
CA MET A 235 9.55 12.98 3.77
C MET A 235 8.98 14.02 2.81
N THR A 236 7.68 14.29 2.85
CA THR A 236 7.05 15.35 2.05
C THR A 236 7.57 16.73 2.46
N SER A 237 7.80 16.97 3.74
CA SER A 237 8.44 18.22 4.22
C SER A 237 9.85 18.36 3.65
N SER A 238 10.61 17.26 3.63
CA SER A 238 11.99 17.24 3.10
C SER A 238 12.07 17.51 1.58
N LEU A 239 10.97 17.31 0.85
CA LEU A 239 10.93 17.58 -0.59
C LEU A 239 11.12 19.06 -0.93
N GLN A 240 10.89 19.98 0.01
CA GLN A 240 11.14 21.41 -0.22
C GLN A 240 12.61 21.65 -0.57
N SER A 241 13.52 20.90 0.06
CA SER A 241 14.95 21.06 -0.15
C SER A 241 15.37 20.62 -1.56
N VAL A 242 14.65 19.69 -2.22
CA VAL A 242 14.97 19.25 -3.60
C VAL A 242 14.30 20.11 -4.68
N GLN A 243 13.42 21.07 -4.36
CA GLN A 243 12.65 21.85 -5.36
C GLN A 243 13.52 22.64 -6.35
N HIS A 244 14.76 22.95 -6.01
CA HIS A 244 15.69 23.67 -6.88
C HIS A 244 16.70 22.76 -7.59
N THR A 245 16.59 21.44 -7.43
CA THR A 245 17.47 20.46 -8.08
C THR A 245 16.97 20.10 -9.49
N PRO A 246 17.78 19.46 -10.34
CA PRO A 246 17.32 19.00 -11.66
C PRO A 246 16.07 18.12 -11.58
N LEU A 247 15.23 18.18 -12.61
CA LEU A 247 13.94 17.46 -12.64
C LEU A 247 14.07 15.95 -12.34
N ALA A 248 15.13 15.30 -12.85
CA ALA A 248 15.40 13.89 -12.59
C ALA A 248 15.66 13.61 -11.09
N VAL A 249 16.32 14.53 -10.37
CA VAL A 249 16.56 14.41 -8.93
C VAL A 249 15.25 14.56 -8.17
N GLN A 250 14.43 15.55 -8.53
CA GLN A 250 13.11 15.76 -7.92
C GLN A 250 12.19 14.56 -8.12
N GLN A 251 11.99 14.14 -9.37
CA GLN A 251 11.13 13.01 -9.72
C GLN A 251 11.63 11.72 -9.08
N GLY A 252 12.95 11.51 -9.08
CA GLY A 252 13.58 10.36 -8.44
C GLY A 252 13.32 10.31 -6.94
N PHE A 253 13.50 11.43 -6.24
CA PHE A 253 13.26 11.50 -4.81
C PHE A 253 11.77 11.32 -4.46
N ILE A 254 10.85 11.92 -5.22
CA ILE A 254 9.40 11.76 -5.02
C ILE A 254 9.00 10.29 -5.21
N ALA A 255 9.39 9.67 -6.33
CA ALA A 255 9.06 8.27 -6.64
C ALA A 255 9.68 7.32 -5.60
N ALA A 256 10.93 7.56 -5.22
CA ALA A 256 11.62 6.78 -4.19
C ALA A 256 10.98 6.94 -2.81
N THR A 257 10.49 8.13 -2.47
CA THR A 257 9.80 8.39 -1.21
C THR A 257 8.51 7.58 -1.12
N ILE A 258 7.69 7.63 -2.19
CA ILE A 258 6.46 6.84 -2.30
C ILE A 258 6.79 5.35 -2.18
N PHE A 259 7.70 4.87 -3.02
CA PHE A 259 8.13 3.48 -3.06
C PHE A 259 8.64 2.97 -1.70
N GLY A 260 9.51 3.74 -1.04
CA GLY A 260 10.05 3.38 0.27
C GLY A 260 8.99 3.42 1.38
N CYS A 261 8.07 4.38 1.36
CA CYS A 261 6.99 4.48 2.36
C CYS A 261 5.95 3.36 2.23
N ASP A 262 5.68 2.91 1.01
CA ASP A 262 4.77 1.79 0.76
C ASP A 262 5.41 0.42 1.05
N LEU A 263 6.67 0.23 0.65
CA LEU A 263 7.33 -1.07 0.73
C LEU A 263 8.06 -1.31 2.07
N GLY A 264 8.57 -0.25 2.70
CA GLY A 264 9.26 -0.30 3.99
C GLY A 264 8.52 -1.06 5.09
N PRO A 265 7.18 -0.93 5.23
CA PRO A 265 6.40 -1.65 6.22
C PRO A 265 6.52 -3.18 6.19
N ASN A 266 6.98 -3.76 5.09
CA ASN A 266 7.26 -5.20 5.01
C ASN A 266 8.43 -5.65 5.91
N LEU A 267 9.19 -4.74 6.54
CA LEU A 267 10.24 -5.12 7.48
C LEU A 267 9.69 -5.45 8.87
N THR A 268 8.80 -4.63 9.43
CA THR A 268 8.32 -4.78 10.81
C THR A 268 6.82 -4.56 10.94
N THR A 269 6.25 -5.09 12.01
CA THR A 269 4.81 -5.00 12.28
C THR A 269 4.32 -3.60 12.61
N VAL A 270 5.23 -2.69 12.98
CA VAL A 270 4.90 -1.28 13.32
C VAL A 270 4.90 -0.41 12.06
N GLY A 271 5.45 -0.91 10.96
CA GLY A 271 5.67 -0.18 9.72
C GLY A 271 4.41 0.43 9.11
N SER A 272 3.27 -0.25 9.21
CA SER A 272 1.99 0.23 8.68
C SER A 272 0.81 -0.17 9.56
N LEU A 273 -0.24 0.66 9.55
CA LEU A 273 -1.52 0.29 10.14
C LEU A 273 -2.10 -0.97 9.48
N ALA A 274 -1.98 -1.09 8.16
CA ALA A 274 -2.35 -2.29 7.41
C ALA A 274 -1.76 -3.58 8.01
N THR A 275 -0.47 -3.59 8.35
CA THR A 275 0.19 -4.76 8.96
C THR A 275 -0.36 -5.06 10.35
N ILE A 276 -0.66 -4.04 11.16
CA ILE A 276 -1.28 -4.21 12.47
C ILE A 276 -2.68 -4.81 12.32
N LEU A 277 -3.48 -4.29 11.39
CA LEU A 277 -4.83 -4.80 11.09
C LEU A 277 -4.78 -6.25 10.62
N TRP A 278 -3.81 -6.60 9.77
CA TRP A 278 -3.54 -7.97 9.35
C TRP A 278 -3.27 -8.89 10.56
N LEU A 279 -2.36 -8.50 11.48
CA LEU A 279 -2.08 -9.28 12.70
C LEU A 279 -3.31 -9.45 13.58
N LEU A 280 -4.13 -8.41 13.74
CA LEU A 280 -5.36 -8.48 14.52
C LEU A 280 -6.35 -9.49 13.92
N ILE A 281 -6.49 -9.52 12.59
CA ILE A 281 -7.32 -10.50 11.89
C ILE A 281 -6.78 -11.92 12.08
N LEU A 282 -5.47 -12.12 12.01
CA LEU A 282 -4.85 -13.43 12.23
C LEU A 282 -5.11 -13.93 13.67
N ARG A 283 -4.95 -13.06 14.67
CA ARG A 283 -5.25 -13.40 16.08
C ARG A 283 -6.70 -13.79 16.29
N GLN A 284 -7.66 -13.10 15.63
CA GLN A 284 -9.08 -13.47 15.67
C GLN A 284 -9.36 -14.86 15.05
N ARG A 285 -8.42 -15.41 14.28
CA ARG A 285 -8.48 -16.74 13.69
C ARG A 285 -7.60 -17.77 14.41
N ASN A 286 -7.13 -17.45 15.61
CA ASN A 286 -6.19 -18.27 16.41
C ASN A 286 -4.87 -18.58 15.67
N LEU A 287 -4.43 -17.65 14.80
CA LEU A 287 -3.11 -17.69 14.18
C LEU A 287 -2.21 -16.68 14.89
N ASP A 288 -1.29 -17.17 15.70
CA ASP A 288 -0.30 -16.32 16.36
C ASP A 288 0.95 -16.19 15.49
N VAL A 289 1.14 -14.98 14.95
CA VAL A 289 2.37 -14.55 14.28
C VAL A 289 3.05 -13.54 15.18
N SER A 290 4.26 -13.84 15.65
CA SER A 290 5.03 -12.88 16.45
C SER A 290 5.66 -11.80 15.57
N GLY A 291 5.99 -10.66 16.16
CA GLY A 291 6.72 -9.60 15.45
C GLY A 291 8.08 -10.08 14.93
N LEU A 292 8.72 -11.04 15.63
CA LEU A 292 9.97 -11.64 15.19
C LEU A 292 9.78 -12.56 13.97
N ASP A 293 8.67 -13.30 13.89
CA ASP A 293 8.38 -14.12 12.71
C ASP A 293 8.14 -13.24 11.48
N TYR A 294 7.40 -12.15 11.66
CA TYR A 294 7.21 -11.16 10.61
C TYR A 294 8.53 -10.54 10.17
N PHE A 295 9.37 -10.12 11.12
CA PHE A 295 10.68 -9.53 10.82
C PHE A 295 11.61 -10.49 10.09
N LYS A 296 11.62 -11.79 10.45
CA LYS A 296 12.43 -12.80 9.76
C LYS A 296 12.03 -12.94 8.30
N VAL A 297 10.74 -12.95 7.99
CA VAL A 297 10.26 -12.96 6.60
C VAL A 297 10.59 -11.63 5.91
N GLY A 298 10.34 -10.52 6.59
CA GLY A 298 10.59 -9.17 6.12
C GLY A 298 12.04 -8.95 5.68
N ILE A 299 13.00 -9.29 6.53
CA ILE A 299 14.42 -9.10 6.22
C ILE A 299 14.92 -10.01 5.10
N MET A 300 14.25 -11.15 4.85
CA MET A 300 14.60 -12.05 3.74
C MET A 300 14.08 -11.56 2.39
N VAL A 301 13.04 -10.72 2.35
CA VAL A 301 12.38 -10.32 1.09
C VAL A 301 12.59 -8.83 0.80
N THR A 302 12.34 -7.97 1.78
CA THR A 302 12.24 -6.51 1.60
C THR A 302 13.53 -5.85 1.14
N PRO A 303 14.73 -6.19 1.64
CA PRO A 303 15.97 -5.58 1.15
C PRO A 303 16.21 -5.81 -0.35
N PHE A 304 15.90 -7.00 -0.86
CA PHE A 304 16.03 -7.31 -2.29
C PHE A 304 15.04 -6.49 -3.13
N MET A 305 13.81 -6.38 -2.65
CA MET A 305 12.79 -5.55 -3.31
C MET A 305 13.18 -4.07 -3.31
N LEU A 306 13.65 -3.53 -2.18
CA LEU A 306 14.07 -2.13 -2.05
C LEU A 306 15.21 -1.80 -3.00
N VAL A 307 16.26 -2.63 -3.03
CA VAL A 307 17.41 -2.41 -3.92
C VAL A 307 17.01 -2.52 -5.38
N ALA A 308 16.29 -3.57 -5.77
CA ALA A 308 15.88 -3.78 -7.15
C ALA A 308 14.92 -2.70 -7.64
N GLY A 309 13.94 -2.32 -6.82
CA GLY A 309 12.99 -1.25 -7.13
C GLY A 309 13.65 0.11 -7.21
N ALA A 310 14.55 0.45 -6.27
CA ALA A 310 15.32 1.70 -6.33
C ALA A 310 16.18 1.78 -7.60
N LEU A 311 16.88 0.70 -7.95
CA LEU A 311 17.66 0.66 -9.19
C LEU A 311 16.77 0.82 -10.43
N ALA A 312 15.61 0.17 -10.45
CA ALA A 312 14.66 0.31 -11.55
C ALA A 312 14.12 1.75 -11.66
N ILE A 313 13.77 2.40 -10.54
CA ILE A 313 13.36 3.82 -10.52
C ILE A 313 14.48 4.67 -11.10
N TRP A 314 15.71 4.49 -10.63
CA TRP A 314 16.86 5.28 -11.08
C TRP A 314 17.13 5.12 -12.58
N LEU A 315 17.09 3.90 -13.11
CA LEU A 315 17.29 3.65 -14.54
C LEU A 315 16.23 4.30 -15.42
N LEU A 316 15.00 4.51 -14.90
CA LEU A 316 13.90 5.14 -15.62
C LEU A 316 13.93 6.69 -15.55
N LEU A 317 14.86 7.26 -14.79
CA LEU A 317 15.14 8.70 -14.77
C LEU A 317 16.14 9.13 -15.85
N GLY A 318 16.87 8.16 -16.43
CA GLY A 318 17.89 8.37 -17.48
C GLY A 318 17.34 8.46 -18.89
#